data_AF-A0AAD2GBI0-F1
#
_entry.id   AF-A0AAD2GBI0-F1
#
_cell.length_a   1.000
_cell.length_b   1.000
_cell.length_c   1.000
_cell.angle_alpha   90.00
_cell.angle_beta   90.00
_cell.angle_gamma   90.00
#
_symmetry.space_group_name_H-M   'P 1'
#
loop_
_entity.id
_entity.type
_entity.pdbx_description
1 polymer ?
#
loop_
_entity_poly.entity_id
_entity_poly.type
_entity_poly.pdbx_seq_one_letter_code
_entity_poly.pdbx_strand_id
1 'polypeptide(L)'
;MKIQPFFVKLQESTEKMDRMMEQQALQENQTPSTTGTPNMIPMGSTNLPAANGHYDARTIERNGPAPPTLPTQTPPAVITPTRPTTYQGPIPTYQQDGSKGDSDKIHEIEITSVEIDKAMMPEAMTKNAEINGTYDRADDIAALPGKTSPGGGDSESGSGVSEDVLTRLAETLGSDNSKITMLDSGYGRRNRHGLGLITSEDTLLDAYKQCYKKEEVLFKNYRFRMMHYLGRLGYTSSFIDDYLERGLLPRIIRESFLNYTALIGKIMFKWNATADPWEDSEALVILKVHSSNLLDIRTNCNSKKMLLLQNYAYLRDAKKKGFVNDTITEKNFERQDRRNQRLRDELEAVKAIKGGPKEGRGNPHKDQDPSPKKCSHCKNRDLHIAAGLEHIKTVCPLKDQAGSWAKAAAGKVAAKYSNDNKGEKTRPMEEVIKEVSESWAKS
;
A
#
# COMPACT_ATOMS: atom_id res chain seq x y z
N MET A 1 6.29 11.19 21.04
CA MET A 1 6.20 11.00 19.58
C MET A 1 5.67 12.28 18.93
N LYS A 2 6.48 12.96 18.10
CA LYS A 2 6.10 14.19 17.38
C LYS A 2 5.86 13.84 15.89
N ILE A 3 4.69 13.29 15.54
CA ILE A 3 4.32 12.93 14.15
C ILE A 3 3.37 13.98 13.52
N GLN A 4 2.86 14.93 14.31
CA GLN A 4 1.93 15.97 13.85
C GLN A 4 2.35 16.80 12.61
N PRO A 5 3.62 17.23 12.42
CA PRO A 5 3.94 18.11 11.29
C PRO A 5 3.93 17.41 9.92
N PHE A 6 3.97 16.07 9.87
CA PHE A 6 3.88 15.32 8.61
C PHE A 6 2.43 15.21 8.10
N PHE A 7 1.47 15.03 9.02
CA PHE A 7 0.05 14.93 8.68
C PHE A 7 -0.52 16.22 8.09
N VAL A 8 -0.10 17.38 8.60
CA VAL A 8 -0.52 18.68 8.05
C VAL A 8 -0.05 18.84 6.60
N LYS A 9 1.21 18.49 6.32
CA LYS A 9 1.75 18.56 4.95
C LYS A 9 1.11 17.55 4.00
N LEU A 10 0.74 16.37 4.50
CA LEU A 10 0.07 15.36 3.68
C LEU A 10 -1.36 15.81 3.32
N GLN A 11 -2.09 16.37 4.30
CA GLN A 11 -3.44 16.88 4.10
C GLN A 11 -3.45 18.07 3.12
N GLU A 12 -2.51 19.02 3.27
CA GLU A 12 -2.32 20.13 2.35
C GLU A 12 -2.00 19.66 0.91
N SER A 13 -1.25 18.56 0.77
CA SER A 13 -0.93 17.99 -0.53
C SER A 13 -2.14 17.35 -1.22
N THR A 14 -3.00 16.64 -0.47
CA THR A 14 -4.26 16.09 -0.99
C THR A 14 -5.23 17.18 -1.40
N GLU A 15 -5.43 18.20 -0.55
CA GLU A 15 -6.32 19.34 -0.87
C GLU A 15 -5.84 20.12 -2.09
N LYS A 16 -4.53 20.23 -2.31
CA LYS A 16 -3.96 20.85 -3.51
C LYS A 16 -4.25 20.02 -4.77
N MET A 17 -4.21 18.70 -4.67
CA MET A 17 -4.48 17.79 -5.79
C MET A 17 -5.96 17.82 -6.19
N ASP A 18 -6.86 17.85 -5.22
CA ASP A 18 -8.30 17.98 -5.47
C ASP A 18 -8.64 19.31 -6.15
N ARG A 19 -8.04 20.42 -5.70
CA ARG A 19 -8.21 21.74 -6.37
C ARG A 19 -7.67 21.75 -7.80
N MET A 20 -6.56 21.05 -8.07
CA MET A 20 -6.02 20.94 -9.43
C MET A 20 -6.95 20.14 -10.34
N MET A 21 -7.50 19.03 -9.85
CA MET A 21 -8.46 18.21 -10.59
C MET A 21 -9.77 18.99 -10.87
N GLU A 22 -10.24 19.77 -9.91
CA GLU A 22 -11.43 20.61 -10.06
C GLU A 22 -11.18 21.76 -11.07
N GLN A 23 -10.00 22.39 -11.05
CA GLN A 23 -9.64 23.40 -12.04
C GLN A 23 -9.51 22.84 -13.46
N GLN A 24 -8.98 21.62 -13.59
CA GLN A 24 -8.87 20.94 -14.87
C GLN A 24 -10.27 20.60 -15.44
N ALA A 25 -11.17 20.10 -14.60
CA ALA A 25 -12.56 19.84 -14.98
C ALA A 25 -13.32 21.12 -15.37
N LEU A 26 -12.99 22.27 -14.78
CA LEU A 26 -13.56 23.56 -15.15
C LEU A 26 -12.99 24.10 -16.47
N GLN A 27 -11.71 23.86 -16.77
CA GLN A 27 -11.10 24.22 -18.05
C GLN A 27 -11.65 23.40 -19.22
N GLU A 28 -11.90 22.11 -19.01
CA GLU A 28 -12.48 21.23 -20.03
C GLU A 28 -13.91 21.63 -20.42
N ASN A 29 -14.66 22.26 -19.50
CA ASN A 29 -16.01 22.76 -19.75
C ASN A 29 -16.09 24.16 -20.39
N GLN A 30 -14.95 24.84 -20.64
CA GLN A 30 -14.92 26.21 -21.15
C GLN A 30 -14.43 26.36 -22.60
N THR A 31 -14.29 25.28 -23.38
CA THR A 31 -13.89 25.41 -24.79
C THR A 31 -15.10 25.77 -25.68
N PRO A 32 -15.14 26.96 -26.32
CA PRO A 32 -16.14 27.28 -27.33
C PRO A 32 -15.70 26.67 -28.67
N SER A 33 -16.63 26.00 -29.35
CA SER A 33 -16.50 25.57 -30.73
C SER A 33 -16.39 26.79 -31.66
N THR A 34 -15.22 27.02 -32.24
CA THR A 34 -15.04 27.99 -33.34
C THR A 34 -14.62 27.27 -34.61
N THR A 35 -15.59 27.04 -35.49
CA THR A 35 -15.39 26.78 -36.92
C THR A 35 -14.92 28.07 -37.60
N GLY A 36 -13.72 28.08 -38.17
CA GLY A 36 -13.20 29.19 -38.96
C GLY A 36 -12.09 28.76 -39.92
N THR A 37 -12.33 28.98 -41.21
CA THR A 37 -11.50 28.68 -42.40
C THR A 37 -10.11 29.35 -42.41
N PRO A 38 -9.13 28.81 -43.15
CA PRO A 38 -7.74 29.29 -43.11
C PRO A 38 -7.50 30.46 -44.07
N ASN A 39 -6.80 31.48 -43.57
CA ASN A 39 -6.27 32.58 -44.37
C ASN A 39 -4.76 32.41 -44.54
N MET A 40 -4.29 32.54 -45.78
CA MET A 40 -2.89 32.48 -46.19
C MET A 40 -2.15 33.80 -45.95
N ILE A 41 -0.82 33.77 -46.19
CA ILE A 41 0.14 34.87 -46.52
C ILE A 41 1.10 35.22 -45.35
N PRO A 42 2.41 35.51 -45.57
CA PRO A 42 3.43 34.84 -46.40
C PRO A 42 4.79 34.69 -45.66
N MET A 43 5.78 34.20 -46.40
CA MET A 43 7.18 33.99 -46.00
C MET A 43 7.91 35.23 -45.46
N GLY A 44 8.66 35.03 -44.39
CA GLY A 44 9.74 35.91 -43.92
C GLY A 44 11.07 35.14 -43.93
N SER A 45 11.94 35.53 -44.85
CA SER A 45 13.34 35.10 -44.97
C SER A 45 14.20 35.83 -43.95
N THR A 46 15.04 35.11 -43.19
CA THR A 46 16.26 35.67 -42.59
C THR A 46 17.38 34.64 -42.52
N ASN A 47 18.53 35.09 -43.04
CA ASN A 47 19.83 34.45 -43.11
C ASN A 47 20.44 34.16 -41.73
N LEU A 48 21.28 33.12 -41.63
CA LEU A 48 22.45 33.07 -40.73
C LEU A 48 23.56 32.18 -41.36
N PRO A 49 24.84 32.42 -41.00
CA PRO A 49 25.98 32.25 -41.90
C PRO A 49 26.73 30.92 -41.78
N ALA A 50 27.46 30.60 -42.85
CA ALA A 50 28.43 29.53 -42.94
C ALA A 50 29.66 29.78 -42.07
N ALA A 51 30.05 28.79 -41.27
CA ALA A 51 31.35 28.71 -40.61
C ALA A 51 32.19 27.61 -41.27
N ASN A 52 33.26 28.03 -41.94
CA ASN A 52 34.32 27.18 -42.48
C ASN A 52 35.15 26.61 -41.32
N GLY A 53 35.22 25.28 -41.23
CA GLY A 53 36.14 24.55 -40.36
C GLY A 53 37.11 23.73 -41.18
N HIS A 54 38.32 24.26 -41.33
CA HIS A 54 39.48 23.64 -41.99
C HIS A 54 40.05 22.55 -41.07
N TYR A 55 40.19 21.32 -41.55
CA TYR A 55 41.00 20.28 -40.90
C TYR A 55 41.91 19.61 -41.93
N ASP A 56 43.20 19.88 -41.79
CA ASP A 56 44.32 19.19 -42.44
C ASP A 56 44.46 17.77 -41.90
N ALA A 57 44.45 16.77 -42.79
CA ALA A 57 44.86 15.41 -42.48
C ALA A 57 46.01 15.01 -43.42
N ARG A 58 47.16 14.76 -42.81
CA ARG A 58 48.43 14.40 -43.44
C ARG A 58 48.34 13.12 -44.26
N THR A 59 48.81 13.24 -45.50
CA THR A 59 49.07 12.17 -46.46
C THR A 59 50.17 11.22 -45.94
N ILE A 60 49.86 9.93 -45.85
CA ILE A 60 50.86 8.85 -45.80
C ILE A 60 50.65 8.03 -47.07
N GLU A 61 51.56 8.19 -48.03
CA GLU A 61 51.60 7.38 -49.25
C GLU A 61 52.11 5.97 -48.92
N ARG A 62 51.25 4.97 -49.13
CA ARG A 62 51.66 3.57 -49.28
C ARG A 62 51.32 3.11 -50.69
N ASN A 63 52.34 3.04 -51.54
CA ASN A 63 52.27 2.38 -52.83
C ASN A 63 52.19 0.86 -52.64
N GLY A 64 51.04 0.27 -52.97
CA GLY A 64 50.83 -1.16 -53.10
C GLY A 64 49.94 -1.45 -54.31
N PRO A 65 50.16 -2.56 -55.04
CA PRO A 65 49.42 -2.87 -56.26
C PRO A 65 47.93 -3.13 -55.96
N ALA A 66 47.08 -2.61 -56.84
CA ALA A 66 45.63 -2.66 -56.73
C ALA A 66 45.08 -4.10 -56.67
N PRO A 67 44.19 -4.42 -55.71
CA PRO A 67 43.46 -5.69 -55.73
C PRO A 67 42.39 -5.67 -56.84
N PRO A 68 42.06 -6.83 -57.43
CA PRO A 68 41.08 -6.94 -58.51
C PRO A 68 39.69 -6.51 -58.03
N THR A 69 39.06 -5.66 -58.83
CA THR A 69 37.70 -5.13 -58.62
C THR A 69 36.69 -6.28 -58.66
N LEU A 70 36.18 -6.69 -57.50
CA LEU A 70 34.98 -7.52 -57.41
C LEU A 70 33.78 -6.71 -57.93
N PRO A 71 32.85 -7.33 -58.68
CA PRO A 71 31.67 -6.65 -59.17
C PRO A 71 30.86 -6.12 -57.98
N THR A 72 30.61 -4.81 -58.00
CA THR A 72 29.68 -4.13 -57.10
C THR A 72 28.30 -4.75 -57.27
N GLN A 73 27.98 -5.76 -56.46
CA GLN A 73 26.61 -6.18 -56.27
C GLN A 73 25.92 -5.05 -55.52
N THR A 74 25.12 -4.28 -56.25
CA THR A 74 24.10 -3.43 -55.63
C THR A 74 23.29 -4.32 -54.70
N PRO A 75 23.24 -4.05 -53.38
CA PRO A 75 22.40 -4.83 -52.49
C PRO A 75 20.97 -4.75 -53.06
N PRO A 76 20.28 -5.88 -53.24
CA PRO A 76 18.91 -5.85 -53.71
C PRO A 76 18.14 -4.92 -52.77
N ALA A 77 17.45 -3.94 -53.35
CA ALA A 77 16.61 -3.03 -52.61
C ALA A 77 15.70 -3.90 -51.72
N VAL A 78 15.88 -3.80 -50.41
CA VAL A 78 14.97 -4.42 -49.45
C VAL A 78 13.66 -3.68 -49.63
N ILE A 79 12.81 -4.22 -50.50
CA ILE A 79 11.42 -3.82 -50.60
C ILE A 79 10.80 -4.33 -49.31
N THR A 80 10.87 -3.51 -48.26
CA THR A 80 10.07 -3.72 -47.06
C THR A 80 8.63 -3.73 -47.55
N PRO A 81 7.90 -4.84 -47.45
CA PRO A 81 6.49 -4.84 -47.80
C PRO A 81 5.80 -3.91 -46.80
N THR A 82 5.57 -2.67 -47.20
CA THR A 82 4.67 -1.76 -46.51
C THR A 82 3.31 -2.45 -46.53
N ARG A 83 2.92 -2.97 -45.37
CA ARG A 83 1.54 -3.39 -45.11
C ARG A 83 0.64 -2.28 -45.66
N PRO A 84 -0.44 -2.59 -46.40
CA PRO A 84 -1.27 -1.58 -47.03
C PRO A 84 -1.59 -0.49 -46.00
N THR A 85 -1.14 0.73 -46.28
CA THR A 85 -1.37 1.97 -45.52
C THR A 85 -2.85 2.39 -45.50
N THR A 86 -3.75 1.49 -45.90
CA THR A 86 -5.12 1.78 -46.33
C THR A 86 -6.16 1.43 -45.27
N TYR A 87 -5.85 1.71 -44.01
CA TYR A 87 -6.89 2.23 -43.14
C TYR A 87 -6.33 3.28 -42.17
N GLN A 88 -6.83 4.50 -42.33
CA GLN A 88 -6.57 5.69 -41.51
C GLN A 88 -7.87 6.13 -40.81
N GLY A 89 -8.75 5.19 -40.47
CA GLY A 89 -9.90 5.52 -39.65
C GLY A 89 -9.46 5.89 -38.23
N PRO A 90 -10.24 6.74 -37.55
CA PRO A 90 -9.93 7.12 -36.18
C PRO A 90 -9.95 5.89 -35.27
N ILE A 91 -8.95 5.77 -34.39
CA ILE A 91 -8.97 4.76 -33.33
C ILE A 91 -10.21 4.99 -32.47
N PRO A 92 -11.06 3.96 -32.25
CA PRO A 92 -12.26 4.11 -31.43
C PRO A 92 -11.91 4.67 -30.05
N THR A 93 -12.56 5.77 -29.68
CA THR A 93 -12.45 6.30 -28.33
C THR A 93 -13.35 5.47 -27.42
N TYR A 94 -12.75 4.63 -26.58
CA TYR A 94 -13.50 3.85 -25.60
C TYR A 94 -13.98 4.76 -24.46
N GLN A 95 -15.19 4.53 -23.95
CA GLN A 95 -15.66 5.20 -22.72
C GLN A 95 -15.12 4.47 -21.48
N GLN A 96 -15.63 4.78 -20.28
CA GLN A 96 -15.36 3.96 -19.10
C GLN A 96 -15.98 2.57 -19.27
N ASP A 97 -15.29 1.52 -18.80
CA ASP A 97 -15.79 0.15 -18.92
C ASP A 97 -17.11 -0.06 -18.16
N GLY A 98 -18.16 -0.42 -18.92
CA GLY A 98 -19.52 -0.66 -18.44
C GLY A 98 -19.78 -2.07 -17.91
N SER A 99 -18.85 -3.02 -18.10
CA SER A 99 -19.02 -4.46 -17.79
C SER A 99 -18.96 -4.79 -16.29
N LYS A 100 -19.41 -3.86 -15.45
CA LYS A 100 -19.18 -3.87 -14.01
C LYS A 100 -19.87 -5.07 -13.34
N GLY A 101 -19.08 -5.92 -12.70
CA GLY A 101 -19.56 -7.12 -12.01
C GLY A 101 -19.64 -8.37 -12.88
N ASP A 102 -19.26 -8.26 -14.16
CA ASP A 102 -19.04 -9.41 -15.04
C ASP A 102 -17.52 -9.62 -15.18
N SER A 103 -17.00 -10.62 -14.48
CA SER A 103 -15.55 -10.91 -14.44
C SER A 103 -15.01 -11.38 -15.78
N ASP A 104 -15.89 -11.83 -16.67
CA ASP A 104 -15.52 -12.50 -17.92
C ASP A 104 -15.62 -11.54 -19.10
N LYS A 105 -15.98 -10.27 -18.86
CA LYS A 105 -16.12 -9.24 -19.90
C LYS A 105 -15.36 -7.96 -19.63
N ILE A 106 -14.94 -7.33 -20.71
CA ILE A 106 -14.28 -6.03 -20.77
C ILE A 106 -14.93 -5.25 -21.91
N HIS A 107 -15.47 -4.06 -21.63
CA HIS A 107 -16.27 -3.28 -22.59
C HIS A 107 -17.35 -4.10 -23.31
N GLU A 108 -18.07 -4.94 -22.57
CA GLU A 108 -19.13 -5.85 -23.05
C GLU A 108 -18.63 -6.97 -23.97
N ILE A 109 -17.32 -7.10 -24.14
CA ILE A 109 -16.67 -8.13 -24.95
C ILE A 109 -16.12 -9.22 -24.02
N GLU A 110 -16.38 -10.48 -24.33
CA GLU A 110 -15.89 -11.62 -23.57
C GLU A 110 -14.36 -11.75 -23.68
N ILE A 111 -13.67 -11.95 -22.55
CA ILE A 111 -12.20 -12.01 -22.47
C ILE A 111 -11.61 -13.16 -23.30
N THR A 112 -12.36 -14.26 -23.44
CA THR A 112 -11.95 -15.46 -24.19
C THR A 112 -12.17 -15.32 -25.70
N SER A 113 -12.94 -14.32 -26.14
CA SER A 113 -13.38 -14.21 -27.52
C SER A 113 -12.29 -13.68 -28.45
N VAL A 114 -12.51 -13.78 -29.76
CA VAL A 114 -11.59 -13.23 -30.77
C VAL A 114 -11.84 -11.72 -30.95
N GLU A 115 -13.03 -11.26 -30.63
CA GLU A 115 -13.45 -9.86 -30.67
C GLU A 115 -12.62 -9.01 -29.69
N ILE A 116 -12.21 -9.58 -28.55
CA ILE A 116 -11.34 -8.85 -27.62
C ILE A 116 -10.00 -8.52 -28.28
N ASP A 117 -9.43 -9.44 -29.07
CA ASP A 117 -8.16 -9.18 -29.75
C ASP A 117 -8.34 -8.09 -30.81
N LYS A 118 -9.46 -8.10 -31.54
CA LYS A 118 -9.78 -7.04 -32.51
C LYS A 118 -9.90 -5.67 -31.85
N ALA A 119 -10.46 -5.61 -30.64
CA ALA A 119 -10.61 -4.36 -29.90
C ALA A 119 -9.29 -3.86 -29.28
N MET A 120 -8.44 -4.79 -28.85
CA MET A 120 -7.18 -4.51 -28.14
C MET A 120 -6.03 -4.16 -29.07
N MET A 121 -6.01 -4.74 -30.26
CA MET A 121 -4.88 -4.65 -31.17
C MET A 121 -4.98 -3.44 -32.09
N PRO A 122 -3.84 -2.90 -32.55
CA PRO A 122 -3.85 -1.92 -33.62
C PRO A 122 -4.44 -2.53 -34.90
N GLU A 123 -5.04 -1.68 -35.71
CA GLU A 123 -5.74 -2.11 -36.90
C GLU A 123 -4.88 -2.92 -37.88
N ALA A 124 -5.53 -3.80 -38.64
CA ALA A 124 -4.93 -4.75 -39.56
C ALA A 124 -4.07 -5.85 -38.91
N MET A 125 -3.88 -5.86 -37.59
CA MET A 125 -3.19 -6.94 -36.88
C MET A 125 -4.07 -8.18 -36.77
N THR A 126 -3.79 -9.20 -37.57
CA THR A 126 -4.60 -10.43 -37.64
C THR A 126 -3.82 -11.70 -37.30
N LYS A 127 -2.49 -11.65 -37.31
CA LYS A 127 -1.67 -12.84 -37.03
C LYS A 127 -1.53 -13.04 -35.53
N ASN A 128 -1.87 -14.21 -35.02
CA ASN A 128 -1.76 -14.54 -33.60
C ASN A 128 -0.35 -14.28 -33.01
N ALA A 129 0.71 -14.49 -33.80
CA ALA A 129 2.08 -14.18 -33.36
C ALA A 129 2.31 -12.67 -33.14
N GLU A 130 1.68 -11.82 -33.96
CA GLU A 130 1.73 -10.36 -33.82
C GLU A 130 0.89 -9.90 -32.61
N ILE A 131 -0.29 -10.51 -32.43
CA ILE A 131 -1.21 -10.24 -31.33
C ILE A 131 -0.57 -10.60 -29.98
N ASN A 132 -0.10 -11.84 -29.85
CA ASN A 132 0.58 -12.31 -28.65
C ASN A 132 1.85 -11.51 -28.38
N GLY A 133 2.61 -11.19 -29.44
CA GLY A 133 3.76 -10.33 -29.32
C GLY A 133 3.41 -8.95 -28.75
N THR A 134 2.27 -8.36 -29.13
CA THR A 134 1.81 -7.08 -28.55
C THR A 134 1.52 -7.21 -27.05
N TYR A 135 0.78 -8.24 -26.63
CA TYR A 135 0.53 -8.52 -25.21
C TYR A 135 1.81 -8.77 -24.41
N ASP A 136 2.80 -9.42 -25.01
CA ASP A 136 4.05 -9.74 -24.33
C ASP A 136 4.88 -8.52 -23.94
N ARG A 137 4.65 -7.37 -24.59
CA ARG A 137 5.37 -6.11 -24.27
C ARG A 137 4.60 -5.23 -23.30
N ALA A 138 3.33 -5.55 -23.03
CA ALA A 138 2.57 -4.92 -21.95
C ALA A 138 3.11 -5.35 -20.58
N ASP A 139 3.08 -4.41 -19.63
CA ASP A 139 3.54 -4.64 -18.27
C ASP A 139 2.47 -5.36 -17.46
N ASP A 140 2.91 -6.35 -16.69
CA ASP A 140 2.10 -6.99 -15.68
C ASP A 140 2.10 -6.16 -14.39
N ILE A 141 1.10 -5.30 -14.26
CA ILE A 141 0.94 -4.37 -13.14
C ILE A 141 0.86 -5.09 -11.79
N ALA A 142 0.22 -6.27 -11.73
CA ALA A 142 0.06 -7.02 -10.49
C ALA A 142 1.38 -7.65 -10.00
N ALA A 143 2.46 -7.50 -10.76
CA ALA A 143 3.80 -7.86 -10.32
C ALA A 143 4.49 -6.78 -9.46
N LEU A 144 3.98 -5.55 -9.43
CA LEU A 144 4.52 -4.48 -8.60
C LEU A 144 4.34 -4.78 -7.11
N PRO A 145 5.33 -4.52 -6.24
CA PRO A 145 6.56 -3.74 -6.49
C PRO A 145 7.70 -4.53 -7.17
N GLY A 146 7.52 -5.83 -7.44
CA GLY A 146 8.48 -6.67 -8.14
C GLY A 146 8.65 -6.37 -9.63
N LYS A 147 9.16 -7.35 -10.40
CA LYS A 147 9.49 -7.19 -11.83
C LYS A 147 8.26 -7.37 -12.72
N THR A 148 7.90 -6.33 -13.47
CA THR A 148 6.71 -6.28 -14.35
C THR A 148 6.93 -6.79 -15.77
N SER A 149 8.21 -6.94 -16.18
CA SER A 149 8.62 -7.32 -17.54
C SER A 149 9.90 -8.17 -17.53
N PRO A 150 10.09 -9.09 -18.50
CA PRO A 150 11.22 -10.02 -18.56
C PRO A 150 12.58 -9.35 -18.80
N GLY A 151 12.59 -8.10 -19.28
CA GLY A 151 13.80 -7.29 -19.46
C GLY A 151 13.81 -6.02 -18.61
N GLY A 152 12.99 -5.94 -17.57
CA GLY A 152 12.96 -4.81 -16.64
C GLY A 152 14.21 -4.81 -15.76
N GLY A 153 15.30 -4.24 -16.28
CA GLY A 153 16.51 -3.94 -15.52
C GLY A 153 16.24 -2.81 -14.54
N ASP A 154 15.59 -3.12 -13.42
CA ASP A 154 15.77 -2.35 -12.19
C ASP A 154 17.13 -2.78 -11.62
N SER A 155 18.18 -2.11 -12.08
CA SER A 155 19.53 -2.19 -11.51
C SER A 155 19.50 -1.63 -10.08
N GLU A 156 18.93 -2.36 -9.11
CA GLU A 156 19.22 -2.12 -7.68
C GLU A 156 18.72 -3.17 -6.66
N SER A 157 18.16 -4.32 -7.08
CA SER A 157 17.87 -5.40 -6.09
C SER A 157 18.34 -6.76 -6.60
N GLY A 158 19.28 -7.34 -5.85
CA GLY A 158 19.95 -8.59 -6.15
C GLY A 158 19.03 -9.81 -6.09
N SER A 159 19.59 -10.93 -6.58
CA SER A 159 19.01 -12.28 -6.72
C SER A 159 18.36 -12.56 -8.09
N GLY A 160 19.21 -12.83 -9.09
CA GLY A 160 18.76 -13.42 -10.36
C GLY A 160 19.86 -13.58 -11.41
N VAL A 161 21.05 -14.05 -11.02
CA VAL A 161 22.27 -14.14 -11.86
C VAL A 161 22.09 -14.97 -13.15
N SER A 162 21.02 -15.77 -13.28
CA SER A 162 20.81 -16.64 -14.45
C SER A 162 20.15 -15.95 -15.66
N GLU A 163 19.31 -14.93 -15.47
CA GLU A 163 18.55 -14.30 -16.57
C GLU A 163 19.38 -13.19 -17.25
N ASP A 164 20.20 -12.48 -16.47
CA ASP A 164 21.17 -11.51 -17.00
C ASP A 164 22.27 -12.17 -17.84
N VAL A 165 22.68 -13.39 -17.48
CA VAL A 165 23.65 -14.18 -18.27
C VAL A 165 23.03 -14.62 -19.59
N LEU A 166 21.77 -15.06 -19.61
CA LEU A 166 21.04 -15.40 -20.84
C LEU A 166 20.78 -14.17 -21.71
N THR A 167 20.49 -13.01 -21.11
CA THR A 167 20.29 -11.74 -21.81
C THR A 167 21.59 -11.28 -22.47
N ARG A 168 22.72 -11.33 -21.73
CA ARG A 168 24.04 -11.03 -22.28
C ARG A 168 24.48 -12.05 -23.34
N LEU A 169 24.16 -13.33 -23.18
CA LEU A 169 24.47 -14.36 -24.18
C LEU A 169 23.66 -14.15 -25.47
N ALA A 170 22.38 -13.75 -25.35
CA ALA A 170 21.52 -13.40 -26.47
C ALA A 170 21.98 -12.12 -27.18
N GLU A 171 22.51 -11.14 -26.44
CA GLU A 171 23.13 -9.93 -27.00
C GLU A 171 24.46 -10.23 -27.70
N THR A 172 25.26 -11.16 -27.17
CA THR A 172 26.57 -11.52 -27.73
C THR A 172 26.44 -12.41 -28.98
N LEU A 173 25.38 -13.21 -29.08
CA LEU A 173 25.09 -14.08 -30.23
C LEU A 173 24.22 -13.41 -31.32
N GLY A 174 23.65 -12.23 -31.04
CA GLY A 174 22.71 -11.51 -31.92
C GLY A 174 23.34 -10.43 -32.81
N SER A 175 24.55 -10.64 -33.33
CA SER A 175 25.30 -9.66 -34.14
C SER A 175 24.75 -9.41 -35.56
N ASP A 176 23.45 -9.59 -35.79
CA ASP A 176 22.76 -9.17 -37.03
C ASP A 176 21.35 -8.67 -36.68
N ASN A 177 21.24 -7.36 -36.41
CA ASN A 177 20.05 -6.49 -36.43
C ASN A 177 18.71 -6.97 -35.82
N SER A 178 18.68 -8.06 -35.08
CA SER A 178 17.49 -8.58 -34.41
C SER A 178 17.80 -8.76 -32.94
N LYS A 179 17.67 -7.67 -32.17
CA LYS A 179 17.59 -7.78 -30.71
C LYS A 179 16.49 -8.80 -30.39
N ILE A 180 16.92 -9.99 -29.94
CA ILE A 180 16.07 -11.11 -29.55
C ILE A 180 15.10 -10.55 -28.53
N THR A 181 13.85 -10.37 -28.98
CA THR A 181 12.84 -9.77 -28.11
C THR A 181 12.33 -10.90 -27.23
N MET A 182 12.98 -11.10 -26.08
CA MET A 182 12.65 -12.14 -25.09
C MET A 182 11.13 -12.15 -24.87
N LEU A 183 10.50 -13.26 -25.22
CA LEU A 183 9.11 -13.51 -24.88
C LEU A 183 9.03 -13.63 -23.36
N ASP A 184 8.01 -13.04 -22.75
CA ASP A 184 7.84 -13.11 -21.30
C ASP A 184 7.36 -14.52 -20.92
N SER A 185 8.28 -15.45 -20.69
CA SER A 185 7.91 -16.80 -20.22
C SER A 185 7.69 -16.88 -18.71
N GLY A 186 7.96 -15.78 -17.99
CA GLY A 186 7.97 -15.73 -16.53
C GLY A 186 6.66 -15.24 -15.90
N TYR A 187 5.67 -14.79 -16.68
CA TYR A 187 4.47 -14.15 -16.14
C TYR A 187 3.68 -15.04 -15.17
N GLY A 188 3.61 -16.35 -15.38
CA GLY A 188 2.86 -17.27 -14.51
C GLY A 188 3.55 -17.61 -13.19
N ARG A 189 4.77 -17.12 -12.95
CA ARG A 189 5.56 -17.54 -11.78
C ARG A 189 5.09 -16.85 -10.50
N ARG A 190 4.96 -17.63 -9.43
CA ARG A 190 4.59 -17.14 -8.08
C ARG A 190 5.55 -16.08 -7.54
N ASN A 191 6.84 -16.11 -7.92
CA ASN A 191 7.82 -15.13 -7.49
C ASN A 191 7.64 -13.73 -8.13
N ARG A 192 6.74 -13.60 -9.12
CA ARG A 192 6.30 -12.32 -9.68
C ARG A 192 5.00 -11.83 -9.07
N HIS A 193 4.52 -12.45 -7.97
CA HIS A 193 3.33 -12.01 -7.27
C HIS A 193 3.63 -10.82 -6.35
N GLY A 194 3.31 -9.61 -6.80
CA GLY A 194 3.72 -8.36 -6.15
C GLY A 194 3.18 -8.19 -4.73
N LEU A 195 1.87 -8.35 -4.53
CA LEU A 195 1.26 -8.28 -3.18
C LEU A 195 1.76 -9.39 -2.24
N GLY A 196 2.28 -10.49 -2.77
CA GLY A 196 2.88 -11.56 -1.98
C GLY A 196 4.18 -11.17 -1.30
N LEU A 197 4.83 -10.08 -1.74
CA LEU A 197 6.07 -9.57 -1.15
C LEU A 197 5.82 -8.71 0.11
N ILE A 198 4.58 -8.33 0.37
CA ILE A 198 4.21 -7.48 1.50
C ILE A 198 3.91 -8.37 2.70
N THR A 199 4.85 -8.45 3.64
CA THR A 199 4.75 -9.31 4.83
C THR A 199 4.66 -8.51 6.14
N SER A 200 5.09 -7.26 6.13
CA SER A 200 5.15 -6.36 7.29
C SER A 200 4.70 -4.94 6.93
N GLU A 201 4.47 -4.11 7.96
CA GLU A 201 4.23 -2.67 7.81
C GLU A 201 5.31 -1.98 6.98
N ASP A 202 6.59 -2.22 7.27
CA ASP A 202 7.70 -1.60 6.54
C ASP A 202 7.65 -1.95 5.05
N THR A 203 7.42 -3.23 4.73
CA THR A 203 7.30 -3.68 3.33
C THR A 203 6.07 -3.11 2.63
N LEU A 204 4.99 -2.81 3.37
CA LEU A 204 3.80 -2.16 2.83
C LEU A 204 4.12 -0.70 2.47
N LEU A 205 4.79 0.03 3.37
CA LEU A 205 5.21 1.41 3.12
C LEU A 205 6.16 1.50 1.92
N ASP A 206 7.11 0.56 1.83
CA ASP A 206 8.03 0.49 0.70
C ASP A 206 7.33 0.12 -0.60
N ALA A 207 6.40 -0.84 -0.58
CA ALA A 207 5.59 -1.18 -1.74
C ALA A 207 4.78 0.02 -2.24
N TYR A 208 4.14 0.76 -1.32
CA TYR A 208 3.40 1.98 -1.63
C TYR A 208 4.30 3.00 -2.34
N LYS A 209 5.45 3.34 -1.76
CA LYS A 209 6.42 4.29 -2.37
C LYS A 209 6.91 3.81 -3.73
N GLN A 210 7.22 2.52 -3.86
CA GLN A 210 7.76 1.95 -5.11
C GLN A 210 6.73 2.01 -6.24
N CYS A 211 5.45 1.75 -5.97
CA CYS A 211 4.43 1.79 -7.01
C CYS A 211 4.33 3.18 -7.67
N TYR A 212 4.36 4.26 -6.89
CA TYR A 212 4.37 5.62 -7.45
C TYR A 212 5.69 5.99 -8.12
N LYS A 213 6.83 5.61 -7.54
CA LYS A 213 8.15 5.89 -8.16
C LYS A 213 8.33 5.19 -9.50
N LYS A 214 7.76 3.99 -9.65
CA LYS A 214 7.90 3.20 -10.87
C LYS A 214 6.94 3.60 -11.98
N GLU A 215 5.93 4.44 -11.73
CA GLU A 215 4.92 4.81 -12.73
C GLU A 215 5.53 5.36 -14.01
N GLU A 216 6.32 6.44 -13.90
CA GLU A 216 6.91 7.12 -15.06
C GLU A 216 7.83 6.18 -15.83
N VAL A 217 8.69 5.44 -15.12
CA VAL A 217 9.65 4.50 -15.71
C VAL A 217 8.92 3.36 -16.41
N LEU A 218 7.87 2.81 -15.79
CA LEU A 218 7.05 1.72 -16.34
C LEU A 218 6.41 2.15 -17.65
N PHE A 219 5.69 3.28 -17.67
CA PHE A 219 4.99 3.72 -18.88
C PHE A 219 5.93 4.22 -19.97
N LYS A 220 7.07 4.83 -19.61
CA LYS A 220 8.13 5.17 -20.56
C LYS A 220 8.70 3.92 -21.23
N ASN A 221 9.00 2.88 -20.45
CA ASN A 221 9.51 1.61 -20.97
C ASN A 221 8.46 0.87 -21.81
N TYR A 222 7.20 0.86 -21.38
CA TYR A 222 6.08 0.31 -22.15
C TYR A 222 5.96 0.99 -23.52
N ARG A 223 5.95 2.33 -23.54
CA ARG A 223 5.93 3.13 -24.77
C ARG A 223 7.10 2.77 -25.69
N PHE A 224 8.33 2.76 -25.18
CA PHE A 224 9.51 2.42 -25.98
C PHE A 224 9.42 1.01 -26.60
N ARG A 225 9.04 0.01 -25.81
CA ARG A 225 8.90 -1.37 -26.31
C ARG A 225 7.83 -1.47 -27.40
N MET A 226 6.74 -0.74 -27.24
CA MET A 226 5.62 -0.78 -28.19
C MET A 226 5.92 0.00 -29.47
N MET A 227 6.56 1.17 -29.37
CA MET A 227 7.11 1.93 -30.51
C MET A 227 8.04 1.06 -31.36
N HIS A 228 9.00 0.40 -30.71
CA HIS A 228 9.94 -0.47 -31.42
C HIS A 228 9.25 -1.68 -32.04
N TYR A 229 8.32 -2.32 -31.33
CA TYR A 229 7.63 -3.52 -31.82
C TYR A 229 6.72 -3.22 -33.02
N LEU A 230 5.84 -2.22 -32.89
CA LEU A 230 4.91 -1.85 -33.96
C LEU A 230 5.63 -1.21 -35.15
N GLY A 231 6.71 -0.46 -34.92
CA GLY A 231 7.56 0.06 -36.00
C GLY A 231 8.15 -1.06 -36.86
N ARG A 232 8.58 -2.17 -36.25
CA ARG A 232 9.04 -3.37 -36.98
C ARG A 232 7.95 -4.07 -37.77
N LEU A 233 6.68 -3.93 -37.38
CA LEU A 233 5.52 -4.43 -38.11
C LEU A 233 5.06 -3.48 -39.23
N GLY A 234 5.75 -2.36 -39.42
CA GLY A 234 5.49 -1.39 -40.49
C GLY A 234 4.46 -0.31 -40.14
N TYR A 235 4.05 -0.17 -38.87
CA TYR A 235 3.20 0.93 -38.43
C TYR A 235 3.98 2.24 -38.40
N THR A 236 3.33 3.35 -38.80
CA THR A 236 3.94 4.69 -38.77
C THR A 236 4.06 5.20 -37.33
N SER A 237 5.08 6.02 -37.05
CA SER A 237 5.26 6.62 -35.71
C SER A 237 4.01 7.36 -35.24
N SER A 238 3.36 8.14 -36.12
CA SER A 238 2.15 8.89 -35.79
C SER A 238 0.98 7.99 -35.39
N PHE A 239 0.80 6.87 -36.09
CA PHE A 239 -0.22 5.89 -35.74
C PHE A 239 0.08 5.20 -34.42
N ILE A 240 1.35 4.85 -34.17
CA ILE A 240 1.73 4.19 -32.91
C ILE A 240 1.49 5.14 -31.73
N ASP A 241 1.79 6.42 -31.90
CA ASP A 241 1.53 7.44 -30.88
C ASP A 241 0.02 7.55 -30.57
N ASP A 242 -0.82 7.62 -31.59
CA ASP A 242 -2.28 7.66 -31.43
C ASP A 242 -2.82 6.36 -30.80
N TYR A 243 -2.28 5.20 -31.17
CA TYR A 243 -2.60 3.92 -30.54
C TYR A 243 -2.21 3.88 -29.06
N LEU A 244 -1.02 4.35 -28.70
CA LEU A 244 -0.59 4.39 -27.29
C LEU A 244 -1.45 5.35 -26.46
N GLU A 245 -2.00 6.39 -27.07
CA GLU A 245 -2.89 7.33 -26.42
C GLU A 245 -4.31 6.78 -26.26
N ARG A 246 -4.91 6.29 -27.35
CA ARG A 246 -6.36 5.96 -27.43
C ARG A 246 -6.69 4.47 -27.43
N GLY A 247 -5.72 3.62 -27.77
CA GLY A 247 -5.92 2.18 -27.90
C GLY A 247 -6.39 1.52 -26.61
N LEU A 248 -7.20 0.47 -26.75
CA LEU A 248 -7.84 -0.19 -25.61
C LEU A 248 -6.82 -0.91 -24.72
N LEU A 249 -5.82 -1.59 -25.29
CA LEU A 249 -4.79 -2.27 -24.49
C LEU A 249 -3.97 -1.27 -23.65
N PRO A 250 -3.35 -0.21 -24.21
CA PRO A 250 -2.67 0.82 -23.41
C PRO A 250 -3.56 1.42 -22.31
N ARG A 251 -4.84 1.66 -22.62
CA ARG A 251 -5.82 2.14 -21.63
C ARG A 251 -6.01 1.15 -20.49
N ILE A 252 -6.22 -0.14 -20.78
CA ILE A 252 -6.41 -1.17 -19.77
C ILE A 252 -5.18 -1.33 -18.88
N ILE A 253 -3.97 -1.21 -19.42
CA ILE A 253 -2.75 -1.24 -18.61
C ILE A 253 -2.72 -0.04 -17.66
N ARG A 254 -3.06 1.18 -18.13
CA ARG A 254 -3.16 2.38 -17.28
C ARG A 254 -4.23 2.23 -16.20
N GLU A 255 -5.42 1.79 -16.56
CA GLU A 255 -6.52 1.59 -15.60
C GLU A 255 -6.19 0.49 -14.58
N SER A 256 -5.52 -0.59 -15.02
CA SER A 256 -5.02 -1.63 -14.12
C SER A 256 -4.06 -1.05 -13.10
N PHE A 257 -3.12 -0.19 -13.54
CA PHE A 257 -2.20 0.52 -12.66
C PHE A 257 -2.94 1.39 -11.64
N LEU A 258 -3.89 2.22 -12.10
CA LEU A 258 -4.69 3.07 -11.21
C LEU A 258 -5.52 2.27 -10.20
N ASN A 259 -6.08 1.14 -10.62
CA ASN A 259 -6.86 0.28 -9.73
C ASN A 259 -5.96 -0.45 -8.73
N TYR A 260 -4.77 -0.87 -9.15
CA TYR A 260 -3.79 -1.53 -8.30
C TYR A 260 -3.18 -0.58 -7.25
N THR A 261 -2.80 0.64 -7.64
CA THR A 261 -2.31 1.64 -6.70
C THR A 261 -3.40 2.09 -5.74
N ALA A 262 -4.65 2.21 -6.20
CA ALA A 262 -5.79 2.47 -5.31
C ALA A 262 -6.01 1.35 -4.27
N LEU A 263 -5.78 0.08 -4.64
CA LEU A 263 -5.81 -1.04 -3.70
C LEU A 263 -4.72 -0.89 -2.63
N ILE A 264 -3.47 -0.65 -3.03
CA ILE A 264 -2.37 -0.47 -2.07
C ILE A 264 -2.63 0.77 -1.18
N GLY A 265 -3.12 1.85 -1.75
CA GLY A 265 -3.53 3.05 -1.01
C GLY A 265 -4.65 2.76 -0.01
N LYS A 266 -5.63 1.92 -0.36
CA LYS A 266 -6.68 1.47 0.57
C LYS A 266 -6.11 0.67 1.73
N ILE A 267 -5.17 -0.25 1.47
CA ILE A 267 -4.50 -1.05 2.50
C ILE A 267 -3.71 -0.12 3.44
N MET A 268 -2.94 0.83 2.88
CA MET A 268 -2.20 1.84 3.65
C MET A 268 -3.13 2.72 4.50
N PHE A 269 -4.24 3.17 3.94
CA PHE A 269 -5.22 3.97 4.67
C PHE A 269 -5.79 3.18 5.85
N LYS A 270 -6.17 1.91 5.63
CA LYS A 270 -6.72 1.05 6.67
C LYS A 270 -5.71 0.73 7.76
N TRP A 271 -4.44 0.57 7.41
CA TRP A 271 -3.36 0.39 8.36
C TRP A 271 -3.23 1.62 9.27
N ASN A 272 -3.12 2.81 8.68
CA ASN A 272 -2.97 4.07 9.42
C ASN A 272 -4.20 4.48 10.24
N ALA A 273 -5.39 3.96 9.90
CA ALA A 273 -6.63 4.31 10.58
C ALA A 273 -6.83 3.57 11.92
N THR A 274 -6.10 2.47 12.16
CA THR A 274 -6.28 1.62 13.34
C THR A 274 -5.01 1.56 14.19
N ALA A 275 -5.16 1.53 15.51
CA ALA A 275 -4.06 1.24 16.44
C ALA A 275 -3.84 -0.27 16.65
N ASP A 276 -4.36 -1.10 15.75
CA ASP A 276 -4.22 -2.56 15.83
C ASP A 276 -2.80 -2.98 15.42
N PRO A 277 -2.21 -4.01 16.04
CA PRO A 277 -0.99 -4.64 15.53
C PRO A 277 -1.17 -5.11 14.08
N TRP A 278 -0.09 -5.12 13.29
CA TRP A 278 -0.11 -5.49 11.87
C TRP A 278 -0.78 -6.85 11.63
N GLU A 279 -0.43 -7.84 12.44
CA GLU A 279 -0.89 -9.23 12.36
C GLU A 279 -2.40 -9.36 12.54
N ASP A 280 -2.97 -8.46 13.32
CA ASP A 280 -4.40 -8.40 13.66
C ASP A 280 -5.08 -7.21 12.98
N SER A 281 -4.48 -6.58 11.97
CA SER A 281 -5.04 -5.40 11.31
C SER A 281 -6.04 -5.76 10.21
N GLU A 282 -7.02 -4.88 9.98
CA GLU A 282 -7.94 -4.99 8.83
C GLU A 282 -7.16 -4.88 7.51
N ALA A 283 -6.09 -4.07 7.49
CA ALA A 283 -5.22 -3.90 6.34
C ALA A 283 -4.61 -5.24 5.87
N LEU A 284 -4.12 -6.05 6.81
CA LEU A 284 -3.57 -7.37 6.49
C LEU A 284 -4.63 -8.34 5.95
N VAL A 285 -5.89 -8.26 6.43
CA VAL A 285 -6.99 -9.07 5.90
C VAL A 285 -7.29 -8.71 4.45
N ILE A 286 -7.43 -7.42 4.15
CA ILE A 286 -7.64 -6.89 2.79
C ILE A 286 -6.49 -7.34 1.89
N LEU A 287 -5.25 -7.15 2.34
CA LEU A 287 -4.04 -7.56 1.62
C LEU A 287 -4.08 -9.07 1.31
N LYS A 288 -4.32 -9.93 2.31
CA LYS A 288 -4.32 -11.39 2.13
C LYS A 288 -5.38 -11.86 1.14
N VAL A 289 -6.60 -11.32 1.22
CA VAL A 289 -7.69 -11.70 0.30
C VAL A 289 -7.34 -11.29 -1.13
N HIS A 290 -6.96 -10.04 -1.34
CA HIS A 290 -6.65 -9.60 -2.71
C HIS A 290 -5.37 -10.22 -3.26
N SER A 291 -4.38 -10.46 -2.41
CA SER A 291 -3.15 -11.18 -2.74
C SER A 291 -3.45 -12.61 -3.19
N SER A 292 -4.33 -13.33 -2.49
CA SER A 292 -4.74 -14.69 -2.91
C SER A 292 -5.39 -14.69 -4.28
N ASN A 293 -6.41 -13.85 -4.49
CA ASN A 293 -7.15 -13.83 -5.76
C ASN A 293 -6.26 -13.47 -6.96
N LEU A 294 -5.37 -12.49 -6.83
CA LEU A 294 -4.42 -12.13 -7.89
C LEU A 294 -3.39 -13.24 -8.16
N LEU A 295 -2.99 -13.98 -7.12
CA LEU A 295 -2.14 -15.15 -7.27
C LEU A 295 -2.89 -16.29 -7.98
N ASP A 296 -4.16 -16.50 -7.68
CA ASP A 296 -4.99 -17.51 -8.33
C ASP A 296 -5.15 -17.19 -9.83
N ILE A 297 -5.40 -15.92 -10.19
CA ILE A 297 -5.40 -15.48 -11.58
C ILE A 297 -4.04 -15.78 -12.24
N ARG A 298 -2.93 -15.39 -11.59
CA ARG A 298 -1.58 -15.59 -12.12
C ARG A 298 -1.23 -17.05 -12.39
N THR A 299 -1.58 -17.94 -11.47
CA THR A 299 -1.20 -19.35 -11.52
C THR A 299 -2.08 -20.17 -12.46
N ASN A 300 -3.31 -19.71 -12.71
CA ASN A 300 -4.27 -20.40 -13.59
C ASN A 300 -4.34 -19.82 -15.02
N CYS A 301 -3.75 -18.65 -15.29
CA CYS A 301 -3.67 -18.12 -16.65
C CYS A 301 -2.73 -18.94 -17.54
N ASN A 302 -3.22 -19.27 -18.75
CA ASN A 302 -2.48 -20.02 -19.77
C ASN A 302 -1.71 -19.11 -20.76
N SER A 303 -1.88 -17.79 -20.67
CA SER A 303 -1.26 -16.81 -21.56
C SER A 303 -1.11 -15.47 -20.84
N LYS A 304 -0.14 -14.66 -21.31
CA LYS A 304 0.03 -13.29 -20.81
C LYS A 304 -1.17 -12.41 -21.13
N LYS A 305 -1.83 -12.63 -22.28
CA LYS A 305 -3.13 -12.02 -22.62
C LYS A 305 -4.14 -12.25 -21.49
N MET A 306 -4.40 -13.51 -21.14
CA MET A 306 -5.38 -13.85 -20.10
C MET A 306 -5.02 -13.21 -18.76
N LEU A 307 -3.74 -13.23 -18.38
CA LEU A 307 -3.27 -12.62 -17.14
C LEU A 307 -3.61 -11.13 -17.07
N LEU A 308 -3.27 -10.37 -18.11
CA LEU A 308 -3.48 -8.92 -18.14
C LEU A 308 -4.97 -8.56 -18.08
N LEU A 309 -5.79 -9.27 -18.86
CA LEU A 309 -7.23 -9.03 -18.95
C LEU A 309 -7.97 -9.43 -17.67
N GLN A 310 -7.67 -10.61 -17.10
CA GLN A 310 -8.29 -11.03 -15.84
C GLN A 310 -7.85 -10.16 -14.66
N ASN A 311 -6.57 -9.76 -14.60
CA ASN A 311 -6.10 -8.82 -13.57
C ASN A 311 -6.87 -7.50 -13.65
N TYR A 312 -7.07 -6.96 -14.85
CA TYR A 312 -7.86 -5.75 -15.05
C TYR A 312 -9.30 -5.93 -14.58
N ALA A 313 -10.01 -6.96 -15.06
CA ALA A 313 -11.41 -7.20 -14.74
C ALA A 313 -11.61 -7.35 -13.22
N TYR A 314 -10.74 -8.13 -12.58
CA TYR A 314 -10.73 -8.30 -11.13
C TYR A 314 -10.51 -6.98 -10.39
N LEU A 315 -9.48 -6.21 -10.75
CA LEU A 315 -9.15 -4.95 -10.07
C LEU A 315 -10.22 -3.87 -10.28
N ARG A 316 -10.83 -3.81 -11.47
CA ARG A 316 -11.97 -2.95 -11.79
C ARG A 316 -13.14 -3.23 -10.86
N ASP A 317 -13.51 -4.49 -10.72
CA ASP A 317 -14.66 -4.90 -9.91
C ASP A 317 -14.38 -4.79 -8.40
N ALA A 318 -13.15 -5.10 -7.98
CA ALA A 318 -12.70 -4.89 -6.61
C ALA A 318 -12.76 -3.40 -6.23
N LYS A 319 -12.29 -2.50 -7.10
CA LYS A 319 -12.35 -1.05 -6.88
C LYS A 319 -13.79 -0.53 -6.76
N LYS A 320 -14.70 -1.03 -7.59
CA LYS A 320 -16.13 -0.68 -7.51
C LYS A 320 -16.73 -1.04 -6.14
N LYS A 321 -16.31 -2.16 -5.55
CA LYS A 321 -16.69 -2.59 -4.21
C LYS A 321 -15.86 -1.91 -3.10
N GLY A 322 -15.04 -0.91 -3.43
CA GLY A 322 -14.18 -0.22 -2.46
C GLY A 322 -13.08 -1.09 -1.87
N PHE A 323 -12.72 -2.19 -2.55
CA PHE A 323 -11.79 -3.24 -2.10
C PHE A 323 -12.24 -3.93 -0.81
N VAL A 324 -13.54 -3.99 -0.56
CA VAL A 324 -14.14 -4.76 0.52
C VAL A 324 -15.22 -5.65 -0.08
N ASN A 325 -15.13 -6.95 0.17
CA ASN A 325 -16.14 -7.93 -0.26
C ASN A 325 -16.61 -8.75 0.93
N ASP A 326 -17.61 -9.61 0.71
CA ASP A 326 -18.21 -10.43 1.77
C ASP A 326 -17.17 -11.30 2.48
N THR A 327 -16.19 -11.84 1.75
CA THR A 327 -15.07 -12.61 2.33
C THR A 327 -14.20 -11.77 3.27
N ILE A 328 -13.91 -10.51 2.92
CA ILE A 328 -13.16 -9.60 3.81
C ILE A 328 -13.99 -9.27 5.04
N THR A 329 -15.29 -9.01 4.85
CA THR A 329 -16.23 -8.72 5.94
C THR A 329 -16.32 -9.89 6.92
N GLU A 330 -16.48 -11.11 6.43
CA GLU A 330 -16.50 -12.35 7.22
C GLU A 330 -15.18 -12.54 7.99
N LYS A 331 -14.03 -12.45 7.31
CA LYS A 331 -12.72 -12.57 7.96
C LYS A 331 -12.48 -11.48 9.02
N ASN A 332 -13.03 -10.28 8.81
CA ASN A 332 -12.98 -9.21 9.80
C ASN A 332 -13.84 -9.52 11.03
N PHE A 333 -15.03 -10.10 10.85
CA PHE A 333 -15.86 -10.56 11.96
C PHE A 333 -15.17 -11.66 12.77
N GLU A 334 -14.61 -12.67 12.11
CA GLU A 334 -13.84 -13.72 12.78
C GLU A 334 -12.65 -13.16 13.57
N ARG A 335 -11.92 -12.19 12.97
CA ARG A 335 -10.82 -11.48 13.62
C ARG A 335 -11.29 -10.76 14.88
N GLN A 336 -12.40 -10.04 14.78
CA GLN A 336 -12.97 -9.29 15.90
C GLN A 336 -13.46 -10.22 17.01
N ASP A 337 -14.07 -11.35 16.65
CA ASP A 337 -14.51 -12.35 17.62
C ASP A 337 -13.33 -12.98 18.38
N ARG A 338 -12.26 -13.37 17.65
CA ARG A 338 -11.01 -13.84 18.28
C ARG A 338 -10.42 -12.82 19.25
N ARG A 339 -10.43 -11.53 18.89
CA ARG A 339 -9.96 -10.46 19.78
C ARG A 339 -10.84 -10.34 21.02
N ASN A 340 -12.16 -10.37 20.85
CA ASN A 340 -13.11 -10.30 21.96
C ASN A 340 -12.94 -11.50 22.90
N GLN A 341 -12.68 -12.69 22.37
CA GLN A 341 -12.41 -13.87 23.18
C GLN A 341 -11.13 -13.71 24.01
N ARG A 342 -10.02 -13.25 23.41
CA ARG A 342 -8.77 -12.98 24.16
C ARG A 342 -8.98 -11.97 25.30
N LEU A 343 -9.76 -10.90 25.05
CA LEU A 343 -10.07 -9.91 26.09
C LEU A 343 -10.93 -10.50 27.22
N ARG A 344 -11.84 -11.44 26.91
CA ARG A 344 -12.61 -12.16 27.94
C ARG A 344 -11.70 -13.06 28.77
N ASP A 345 -10.82 -13.82 28.12
CA ASP A 345 -9.88 -14.72 28.78
C ASP A 345 -8.91 -13.93 29.69
N GLU A 346 -8.40 -12.79 29.22
CA GLU A 346 -7.57 -11.87 30.02
C GLU A 346 -8.33 -11.29 31.21
N LEU A 347 -9.58 -10.89 31.01
CA LEU A 347 -10.43 -10.37 32.09
C LEU A 347 -10.70 -11.44 33.15
N GLU A 348 -10.93 -12.69 32.74
CA GLU A 348 -11.09 -13.84 33.63
C GLU A 348 -9.80 -14.16 34.38
N ALA A 349 -8.65 -14.12 33.71
CA ALA A 349 -7.34 -14.29 34.34
C ALA A 349 -7.07 -13.20 35.40
N VAL A 350 -7.37 -11.93 35.10
CA VAL A 350 -7.24 -10.82 36.06
C VAL A 350 -8.20 -10.99 37.23
N LYS A 351 -9.43 -11.46 36.99
CA LYS A 351 -10.39 -11.79 38.06
C LYS A 351 -9.88 -12.95 38.92
N ALA A 352 -9.25 -13.96 38.33
CA ALA A 352 -8.65 -15.08 39.07
C ALA A 352 -7.47 -14.62 39.96
N ILE A 353 -6.66 -13.66 39.50
CA ILE A 353 -5.59 -13.06 40.30
C ILE A 353 -6.16 -12.22 41.45
N LYS A 354 -7.20 -11.42 41.20
CA LYS A 354 -7.93 -10.68 42.27
C LYS A 354 -8.76 -11.60 43.16
N GLY A 355 -9.07 -12.81 42.69
CA GLY A 355 -9.72 -13.91 43.38
C GLY A 355 -8.76 -14.91 44.00
N GLY A 356 -7.45 -14.57 44.12
CA GLY A 356 -6.49 -15.30 44.93
C GLY A 356 -7.10 -15.67 46.29
N PRO A 357 -6.74 -16.85 46.83
CA PRO A 357 -7.61 -17.65 47.67
C PRO A 357 -8.26 -16.80 48.76
N LYS A 358 -9.59 -16.72 48.73
CA LYS A 358 -10.30 -16.78 50.01
C LYS A 358 -9.87 -18.11 50.59
N GLU A 359 -8.88 -18.08 51.49
CA GLU A 359 -8.64 -19.17 52.41
C GLU A 359 -10.00 -19.52 53.02
N GLY A 360 -10.62 -20.57 52.49
CA GLY A 360 -11.62 -21.31 53.20
C GLY A 360 -10.93 -21.84 54.44
N ARG A 361 -11.09 -21.16 55.56
CA ARG A 361 -11.00 -21.79 56.88
C ARG A 361 -12.16 -22.78 56.97
N GLY A 362 -11.99 -23.94 56.35
CA GLY A 362 -12.76 -25.15 56.60
C GLY A 362 -11.86 -26.13 57.36
N ASN A 363 -11.95 -26.07 58.69
CA ASN A 363 -11.32 -26.88 59.75
C ASN A 363 -10.58 -28.16 59.33
N PRO A 364 -9.37 -28.35 59.87
CA PRO A 364 -9.28 -29.35 60.95
C PRO A 364 -8.34 -28.94 62.09
N HIS A 365 -8.75 -29.32 63.30
CA HIS A 365 -8.01 -29.30 64.58
C HIS A 365 -7.77 -27.95 65.29
N LYS A 366 -8.17 -27.98 66.57
CA LYS A 366 -7.69 -27.14 67.67
C LYS A 366 -6.21 -26.76 67.45
N ASP A 367 -5.93 -25.48 67.24
CA ASP A 367 -4.95 -24.73 68.03
C ASP A 367 -5.01 -23.24 67.67
N GLN A 368 -4.77 -22.43 68.70
CA GLN A 368 -5.07 -21.01 68.79
C GLN A 368 -4.07 -20.16 68.02
N ASP A 369 -4.55 -19.26 67.16
CA ASP A 369 -3.78 -18.06 66.79
C ASP A 369 -4.71 -16.83 66.75
N PRO A 370 -4.38 -15.72 67.44
CA PRO A 370 -5.36 -14.75 67.89
C PRO A 370 -5.72 -13.76 66.79
N SER A 371 -7.02 -13.57 66.59
CA SER A 371 -7.60 -12.44 65.87
C SER A 371 -6.88 -11.11 66.21
N PRO A 372 -6.63 -10.23 65.24
CA PRO A 372 -5.89 -8.99 65.46
C PRO A 372 -6.56 -8.16 66.56
N LYS A 373 -5.80 -7.92 67.64
CA LYS A 373 -6.29 -7.30 68.88
C LYS A 373 -6.82 -5.89 68.57
N LYS A 374 -8.12 -5.68 68.78
CA LYS A 374 -8.71 -4.32 68.82
C LYS A 374 -8.47 -3.74 70.21
N CYS A 375 -8.15 -2.45 70.28
CA CYS A 375 -8.04 -1.76 71.56
C CYS A 375 -9.36 -1.87 72.34
N SER A 376 -9.30 -2.31 73.60
CA SER A 376 -10.48 -2.50 74.45
C SER A 376 -11.23 -1.20 74.78
N HIS A 377 -10.56 -0.05 74.63
CA HIS A 377 -11.10 1.28 74.92
C HIS A 377 -11.86 1.86 73.73
N CYS A 378 -11.19 2.10 72.60
CA CYS A 378 -11.78 2.74 71.42
C CYS A 378 -12.36 1.75 70.40
N LYS A 379 -12.05 0.45 70.50
CA LYS A 379 -12.42 -0.62 69.54
C LYS A 379 -12.04 -0.37 68.08
N ASN A 380 -11.20 0.65 67.81
CA ASN A 380 -10.80 1.05 66.47
C ASN A 380 -9.31 0.77 66.25
N ARG A 381 -9.01 0.02 65.18
CA ARG A 381 -7.65 -0.38 64.81
C ARG A 381 -6.90 0.74 64.09
N ASP A 382 -7.60 1.40 63.17
CA ASP A 382 -7.02 2.38 62.25
C ASP A 382 -6.48 3.61 62.99
N LEU A 383 -7.09 3.98 64.12
CA LEU A 383 -6.58 5.04 64.99
C LEU A 383 -5.19 4.71 65.57
N HIS A 384 -4.98 3.46 66.00
CA HIS A 384 -3.70 3.03 66.57
C HIS A 384 -2.63 2.85 65.49
N ILE A 385 -3.03 2.38 64.30
CA ILE A 385 -2.14 2.34 63.11
C ILE A 385 -1.72 3.75 62.71
N ALA A 386 -2.68 4.68 62.60
CA ALA A 386 -2.40 6.06 62.23
C ALA A 386 -1.47 6.75 63.25
N ALA A 387 -1.60 6.41 64.53
CA ALA A 387 -0.75 6.93 65.60
C ALA A 387 0.60 6.21 65.76
N GLY A 388 0.81 5.05 65.10
CA GLY A 388 1.98 4.20 65.31
C GLY A 388 2.05 3.55 66.70
N LEU A 389 0.91 3.27 67.34
CA LEU A 389 0.82 2.80 68.73
C LEU A 389 0.26 1.36 68.84
N GLU A 390 0.60 0.67 69.94
CA GLU A 390 0.05 -0.65 70.24
C GLU A 390 -1.46 -0.62 70.56
N HIS A 391 -2.18 -1.71 70.27
CA HIS A 391 -3.64 -1.81 70.43
C HIS A 391 -4.08 -2.11 71.86
N ILE A 392 -3.52 -1.39 72.85
CA ILE A 392 -3.83 -1.55 74.28
C ILE A 392 -4.36 -0.24 74.87
N LYS A 393 -5.16 -0.33 75.94
CA LYS A 393 -5.84 0.82 76.55
C LYS A 393 -4.87 1.87 77.10
N THR A 394 -3.74 1.45 77.67
CA THR A 394 -2.76 2.34 78.34
C THR A 394 -2.08 3.34 77.40
N VAL A 395 -1.92 2.96 76.13
CA VAL A 395 -1.33 3.79 75.08
C VAL A 395 -2.36 4.26 74.05
N CYS A 396 -3.66 4.11 74.34
CA CYS A 396 -4.70 4.58 73.45
C CYS A 396 -4.69 6.11 73.40
N PRO A 397 -4.68 6.74 72.21
CA PRO A 397 -4.79 8.20 72.09
C PRO A 397 -6.03 8.78 72.79
N LEU A 398 -7.09 7.99 72.92
CA LEU A 398 -8.35 8.40 73.55
C LEU A 398 -8.48 7.96 75.01
N LYS A 399 -7.38 7.54 75.67
CA LYS A 399 -7.43 6.97 77.03
C LYS A 399 -8.08 7.90 78.06
N ASP A 400 -7.92 9.21 77.90
CA ASP A 400 -8.45 10.24 78.81
C ASP A 400 -9.90 10.63 78.47
N GLN A 401 -10.48 10.06 77.43
CA GLN A 401 -11.86 10.28 77.00
C GLN A 401 -12.79 9.19 77.50
N ALA A 402 -14.06 9.53 77.73
CA ALA A 402 -15.09 8.57 78.13
C ALA A 402 -15.21 7.42 77.11
N GLY A 403 -15.29 6.17 77.60
CA GLY A 403 -15.23 4.99 76.75
C GLY A 403 -16.38 4.86 75.73
N SER A 404 -17.53 5.49 75.96
CA SER A 404 -18.62 5.58 74.98
C SER A 404 -18.27 6.53 73.84
N TRP A 405 -17.76 7.72 74.17
CA TRP A 405 -17.30 8.70 73.20
C TRP A 405 -16.11 8.17 72.39
N ALA A 406 -15.12 7.56 73.06
CA ALA A 406 -13.93 7.02 72.39
C ALA A 406 -14.28 5.99 71.31
N LYS A 407 -15.30 5.15 71.53
CA LYS A 407 -15.77 4.18 70.54
C LYS A 407 -16.45 4.84 69.34
N ALA A 408 -17.24 5.89 69.58
CA ALA A 408 -17.99 6.58 68.54
C ALA A 408 -17.11 7.54 67.72
N ALA A 409 -16.13 8.17 68.36
CA ALA A 409 -15.28 9.21 67.75
C ALA A 409 -14.01 8.66 67.09
N ALA A 410 -13.52 7.47 67.46
CA ALA A 410 -12.21 6.98 67.00
C ALA A 410 -12.06 6.88 65.48
N GLY A 411 -13.12 6.53 64.74
CA GLY A 411 -13.07 6.50 63.28
C GLY A 411 -12.89 7.90 62.68
N LYS A 412 -13.55 8.91 63.25
CA LYS A 412 -13.43 10.31 62.80
C LYS A 412 -12.06 10.89 63.16
N VAL A 413 -11.54 10.59 64.36
CA VAL A 413 -10.19 11.01 64.78
C VAL A 413 -9.13 10.38 63.88
N ALA A 414 -9.24 9.08 63.57
CA ALA A 414 -8.29 8.38 62.70
C ALA A 414 -8.26 8.99 61.29
N ALA A 415 -9.44 9.19 60.68
CA ALA A 415 -9.53 9.77 59.33
C ALA A 415 -8.98 11.19 59.28
N LYS A 416 -9.27 12.01 60.31
CA LYS A 416 -8.80 13.40 60.38
C LYS A 416 -7.30 13.48 60.60
N TYR A 417 -6.76 12.69 61.53
CA TYR A 417 -5.31 12.64 61.77
C TYR A 417 -4.54 12.15 60.54
N SER A 418 -5.02 11.11 59.85
CA SER A 418 -4.40 10.63 58.61
C SER A 418 -4.52 11.62 57.45
N ASN A 419 -5.50 12.53 57.44
CA ASN A 419 -5.62 13.55 56.40
C ASN A 419 -4.76 14.79 56.71
N ASP A 420 -4.74 15.24 57.96
CA ASP A 420 -3.95 16.38 58.40
C ASP A 420 -2.43 16.10 58.26
N ASN A 421 -2.01 14.83 58.39
CA ASN A 421 -0.61 14.41 58.33
C ASN A 421 -0.17 13.83 56.97
N LYS A 422 -0.92 14.05 55.89
CA LYS A 422 -0.52 13.69 54.52
C LYS A 422 0.47 14.68 53.87
N GLY A 423 0.85 15.76 54.56
CA GLY A 423 1.79 16.80 54.10
C GLY A 423 2.96 17.08 55.06
N GLU A 424 3.78 18.11 54.78
CA GLU A 424 5.02 18.45 55.52
C GLU A 424 4.85 18.97 56.95
N LYS A 425 3.62 19.21 57.42
CA LYS A 425 3.34 19.65 58.79
C LYS A 425 2.61 18.55 59.55
N THR A 426 3.28 18.01 60.57
CA THR A 426 2.67 17.04 61.49
C THR A 426 1.87 17.77 62.55
N ARG A 427 0.57 17.46 62.62
CA ARG A 427 -0.32 17.96 63.67
C ARG A 427 -0.36 16.97 64.84
N PRO A 428 -0.21 17.44 66.09
CA PRO A 428 -0.29 16.57 67.26
C PRO A 428 -1.69 15.97 67.39
N MET A 429 -1.76 14.71 67.83
CA MET A 429 -3.00 13.93 67.92
C MET A 429 -3.99 14.57 68.91
N GLU A 430 -3.49 15.20 69.96
CA GLU A 430 -4.25 15.88 71.01
C GLU A 430 -5.09 17.03 70.45
N GLU A 431 -4.58 17.76 69.46
CA GLU A 431 -5.32 18.83 68.79
C GLU A 431 -6.47 18.27 67.94
N VAL A 432 -6.22 17.17 67.22
CA VAL A 432 -7.25 16.49 66.42
C VAL A 432 -8.35 15.95 67.33
N ILE A 433 -7.99 15.37 68.48
CA ILE A 433 -8.94 14.89 69.48
C ILE A 433 -9.78 16.05 70.02
N LYS A 434 -9.15 17.16 70.43
CA LYS A 434 -9.84 18.34 70.95
C LYS A 434 -10.86 18.89 69.94
N GLU A 435 -10.45 19.02 68.69
CA GLU A 435 -11.33 19.53 67.63
C GLU A 435 -12.52 18.59 67.36
N VAL A 436 -12.28 17.27 67.34
CA VAL A 436 -13.37 16.29 67.22
C VAL A 436 -14.30 16.37 68.42
N SER A 437 -13.79 16.51 69.65
CA SER A 437 -14.59 16.69 70.87
C SER A 437 -15.44 17.96 70.83
N GLU A 438 -14.88 19.09 70.42
CA GLU A 438 -15.60 20.36 70.29
C GLU A 438 -16.69 20.30 69.23
N SER A 439 -16.44 19.61 68.09
CA SER A 439 -17.46 19.38 67.07
C SER A 439 -18.60 18.49 67.58
N TRP A 440 -18.27 17.53 68.46
CA TRP A 440 -19.21 16.61 69.04
C TRP A 440 -20.11 17.28 70.09
N ALA A 441 -19.58 18.24 70.86
CA ALA A 441 -20.35 18.99 71.86
C ALA A 441 -21.35 19.99 71.23
N LYS A 442 -21.16 20.34 69.95
CA LYS A 442 -22.04 21.23 69.19
C LYS A 442 -23.15 20.50 68.41
N SER A 443 -23.09 19.16 68.38
CA SER A 443 -24.06 18.27 67.73
C SER A 443 -25.00 17.68 68.77
#